data_AF-A0A932XQE4-F1
#
_entry.id   AF-A0A932XQE4-F1
#
_cell.length_a   1.000
_cell.length_b   1.000
_cell.length_c   1.000
_cell.angle_alpha   90.00
_cell.angle_beta   90.00
_cell.angle_gamma   90.00
#
_symmetry.space_group_name_H-M   'P 1'
#
loop_
_entity.id
_entity.type
_entity.pdbx_description
1 polymer ?
#
loop_
_entity_poly.entity_id
_entity_poly.type
_entity_poly.pdbx_seq_one_letter_code
_entity_poly.pdbx_strand_id
1 'polypeptide(L)'
;LRRNPVQGHVFFQVAERKDAFVKPLEAVRQQAAEQVRAQKGAQAAQETGQAALPTLKSGEDFKAFAARHTLFLKQAEFSAADANLGELGANRDFQRVALGLTPERSFGISVAEGKVYLLHLRKRAMPTGTEADKQRRAAAQAVEQELQQYYMNTELDRLKSAYHVELLVPELVTSA
;
A
#
# COMPACT_ATOMS: atom_id res chain seq x y z
N LEU A 1 -4.02 -14.53 31.54
CA LEU A 1 -5.08 -13.99 30.65
C LEU A 1 -5.37 -12.53 31.02
N ARG A 2 -4.51 -11.59 30.61
CA ARG A 2 -4.80 -10.15 30.71
C ARG A 2 -5.84 -9.82 29.63
N ARG A 3 -7.05 -9.47 30.05
CA ARG A 3 -8.15 -9.07 29.16
C ARG A 3 -7.89 -7.64 28.68
N ASN A 4 -7.94 -7.46 27.37
CA ASN A 4 -7.82 -6.18 26.66
C ASN A 4 -9.00 -5.24 27.04
N PRO A 5 -8.78 -4.03 27.56
CA PRO A 5 -9.85 -3.18 28.09
C PRO A 5 -10.58 -2.32 27.04
N VAL A 6 -10.31 -2.48 25.74
CA VAL A 6 -10.77 -1.52 24.70
C VAL A 6 -12.11 -1.91 24.04
N GLN A 7 -12.87 -2.86 24.61
CA GLN A 7 -14.25 -3.14 24.19
C GLN A 7 -15.26 -2.60 25.21
N GLY A 8 -15.14 -1.30 25.50
CA GLY A 8 -16.18 -0.56 26.24
C GLY A 8 -17.37 -0.29 25.32
N HIS A 9 -18.58 -0.34 25.87
CA HIS A 9 -19.80 0.03 25.16
C HIS A 9 -19.75 1.54 24.87
N VAL A 10 -19.85 1.92 23.59
CA VAL A 10 -19.86 3.32 23.18
C VAL A 10 -21.30 3.77 23.00
N PHE A 11 -21.77 4.65 23.88
CA PHE A 11 -23.09 5.27 23.76
C PHE A 11 -22.93 6.60 23.04
N PHE A 12 -23.50 6.71 21.84
CA PHE A 12 -23.58 7.98 21.11
C PHE A 12 -24.93 8.63 21.39
N GLN A 13 -24.91 9.84 21.92
CA GLN A 13 -26.08 10.69 22.02
C GLN A 13 -25.95 11.80 20.96
N VAL A 14 -26.93 11.90 20.06
CA VAL A 14 -26.96 12.97 19.06
C VAL A 14 -27.27 14.28 19.79
N ALA A 15 -26.25 15.13 19.93
CA ALA A 15 -26.38 16.41 20.64
C ALA A 15 -27.19 17.43 19.85
N GLU A 16 -27.00 17.47 18.53
CA GLU A 16 -27.67 18.42 17.65
C GLU A 16 -27.74 17.85 16.24
N ARG A 17 -28.83 18.15 15.52
CA ARG A 17 -28.99 17.77 14.12
C ARG A 17 -29.00 19.04 13.27
N LYS A 18 -27.93 19.24 12.50
CA LYS A 18 -27.83 20.34 11.55
C LYS A 18 -28.49 19.95 10.23
N ASP A 19 -29.33 20.83 9.69
CA ASP A 19 -29.93 20.62 8.37
C ASP A 19 -28.88 20.62 7.26
N ALA A 20 -29.11 19.79 6.24
CA ALA A 20 -28.20 19.65 5.11
C ALA A 20 -28.16 20.96 4.30
N PHE A 21 -27.05 21.69 4.41
CA PHE A 21 -26.83 22.92 3.65
C PHE A 21 -26.17 22.61 2.30
N VAL A 22 -26.90 22.86 1.20
CA VAL A 22 -26.37 22.75 -0.16
C VAL A 22 -25.84 24.11 -0.58
N LYS A 23 -24.53 24.19 -0.89
CA LYS A 23 -23.91 25.41 -1.41
C LYS A 23 -24.49 25.74 -2.80
N PRO A 24 -24.80 27.01 -3.11
CA PRO A 24 -25.28 27.40 -4.43
C PRO A 24 -24.21 27.12 -5.50
N LEU A 25 -24.65 26.73 -6.70
CA LEU A 25 -23.76 26.33 -7.79
C LEU A 25 -22.72 27.40 -8.13
N GLU A 26 -23.09 28.68 -8.14
CA GLU A 26 -22.15 29.78 -8.41
C GLU A 26 -20.97 29.82 -7.44
N ALA A 27 -21.20 29.48 -6.16
CA ALA A 27 -20.15 29.47 -5.15
C ALA A 27 -19.20 28.27 -5.27
N VAL A 28 -19.62 27.19 -5.96
CA VAL A 28 -18.83 25.96 -6.13
C VAL A 28 -18.55 25.62 -7.60
N ARG A 29 -18.92 26.49 -8.54
CA ARG A 29 -18.91 26.21 -9.99
C ARG A 29 -17.52 25.78 -10.46
N GLN A 30 -16.48 26.47 -10.00
CA GLN A 30 -15.10 26.14 -10.36
C GLN A 30 -14.68 24.78 -9.80
N GLN A 31 -14.95 24.52 -8.51
CA GLN A 31 -14.65 23.23 -7.88
C GLN A 31 -15.42 22.07 -8.55
N ALA A 32 -16.69 22.28 -8.85
CA ALA A 32 -17.54 21.31 -9.54
C ALA A 32 -17.02 21.05 -10.97
N ALA A 33 -16.63 22.10 -11.71
CA ALA A 33 -16.07 21.95 -13.04
C ALA A 33 -14.74 21.17 -13.03
N GLU A 34 -13.87 21.43 -12.06
CA GLU A 34 -12.61 20.69 -11.87
C GLU A 34 -12.88 19.22 -11.54
N GLN A 35 -13.81 18.94 -10.62
CA GLN A 35 -14.20 17.56 -10.28
C GLN A 35 -14.80 16.81 -11.46
N VAL A 36 -15.70 17.45 -12.22
CA VAL A 36 -16.32 16.83 -13.40
C VAL A 36 -15.28 16.58 -14.49
N ARG A 37 -14.34 17.50 -14.72
CA ARG A 37 -13.23 17.27 -15.65
C ARG A 37 -12.35 16.11 -15.21
N ALA A 38 -12.00 16.03 -13.93
CA ALA A 38 -11.22 14.93 -13.39
C ALA A 38 -11.96 13.59 -13.54
N GLN A 39 -13.26 13.56 -13.26
CA GLN A 39 -14.10 12.37 -13.41
C GLN A 39 -14.18 11.91 -14.87
N LYS A 40 -14.47 12.83 -15.81
CA LYS A 40 -14.52 12.51 -17.24
C LYS A 40 -13.16 12.08 -17.77
N GLY A 41 -12.07 12.70 -17.31
CA GLY A 41 -10.71 12.30 -17.65
C GLY A 41 -10.40 10.87 -17.20
N ALA A 42 -10.78 10.51 -15.97
CA ALA A 42 -10.61 9.17 -15.45
C ALA A 42 -11.42 8.13 -16.24
N GLN A 43 -12.67 8.45 -16.59
CA GLN A 43 -13.53 7.60 -17.43
C GLN A 43 -12.92 7.37 -18.82
N ALA A 44 -12.50 8.44 -19.50
CA ALA A 44 -11.87 8.35 -20.81
C ALA A 44 -10.55 7.55 -20.78
N ALA A 45 -9.74 7.71 -19.72
CA ALA A 45 -8.53 6.92 -19.53
C ALA A 45 -8.84 5.43 -19.35
N GLN A 46 -9.91 5.12 -18.60
CA GLN A 46 -10.33 3.74 -18.37
C GLN A 46 -10.85 3.10 -19.66
N GLU A 47 -11.68 3.80 -20.41
CA GLU A 47 -12.19 3.35 -21.71
C GLU A 47 -11.04 3.11 -22.71
N THR A 48 -10.10 4.05 -22.79
CA THR A 48 -8.91 3.92 -23.65
C THR A 48 -8.07 2.72 -23.25
N GLY A 49 -7.85 2.52 -21.94
CA GLY A 49 -7.12 1.36 -21.44
C GLY A 49 -7.80 0.04 -21.78
N GLN A 50 -9.12 -0.05 -21.61
CA GLN A 50 -9.90 -1.24 -21.94
C GLN A 50 -9.91 -1.53 -23.45
N ALA A 51 -10.03 -0.50 -24.28
CA ALA A 51 -9.96 -0.62 -25.73
C ALA A 51 -8.56 -1.02 -26.24
N ALA A 52 -7.50 -0.71 -25.49
CA ALA A 52 -6.12 -1.08 -25.84
C ALA A 52 -5.83 -2.57 -25.61
N LEU A 53 -6.47 -3.22 -24.63
CA LEU A 53 -6.24 -4.64 -24.33
C LEU A 53 -6.36 -5.59 -25.53
N PRO A 54 -7.42 -5.56 -26.35
CA PRO A 54 -7.52 -6.44 -27.52
C PRO A 54 -6.42 -6.16 -28.55
N THR A 55 -6.09 -4.89 -28.80
CA THR A 55 -5.06 -4.52 -29.78
C THR A 55 -3.66 -4.96 -29.33
N LEU A 56 -3.34 -4.77 -28.04
CA LEU A 56 -2.08 -5.25 -27.46
C LEU A 56 -1.98 -6.79 -27.46
N LYS A 57 -3.10 -7.49 -27.26
CA LYS A 57 -3.15 -8.96 -27.39
C LYS A 57 -2.97 -9.44 -28.84
N SER A 58 -3.37 -8.64 -29.84
CA SER A 58 -3.20 -8.98 -31.26
C SER A 58 -1.76 -8.83 -31.77
N GLY A 59 -0.82 -8.38 -30.92
CA GLY A 59 0.60 -8.30 -31.23
C GLY A 59 1.11 -6.90 -31.58
N GLU A 60 0.34 -5.84 -31.33
CA GLU A 60 0.87 -4.47 -31.44
C GLU A 60 2.01 -4.26 -30.42
N ASP A 61 3.09 -3.60 -30.84
CA ASP A 61 4.23 -3.30 -29.97
C ASP A 61 3.80 -2.35 -28.84
N PHE A 62 3.91 -2.84 -27.60
CA PHE A 62 3.61 -2.09 -26.39
C PHE A 62 4.37 -0.76 -26.31
N LYS A 63 5.60 -0.70 -26.85
CA LYS A 63 6.40 0.54 -26.88
C LYS A 63 5.83 1.54 -27.90
N ALA A 64 5.39 1.08 -29.06
CA ALA A 64 4.75 1.92 -30.07
C ALA A 64 3.41 2.48 -29.56
N PHE A 65 2.61 1.65 -28.88
CA PHE A 65 1.38 2.10 -28.22
C PHE A 65 1.64 3.19 -27.18
N ALA A 66 2.64 3.01 -26.31
CA ALA A 66 3.00 4.02 -25.32
C ALA A 66 3.44 5.34 -25.98
N ALA A 67 4.23 5.29 -27.06
CA ALA A 67 4.67 6.48 -27.78
C ALA A 67 3.51 7.26 -28.42
N ARG A 68 2.53 6.57 -29.03
CA ARG A 68 1.34 7.19 -29.64
C ARG A 68 0.49 7.96 -28.63
N HIS A 69 0.46 7.50 -27.39
CA HIS A 69 -0.29 8.12 -26.30
C HIS A 69 0.57 9.00 -25.38
N THR A 70 1.83 9.26 -25.75
CA THR A 70 2.78 10.06 -24.94
C THR A 70 2.91 9.52 -23.50
N LEU A 71 2.84 8.20 -23.35
CA LEU A 71 2.91 7.52 -22.06
C LEU A 71 4.35 7.13 -21.73
N PHE A 72 4.71 7.26 -20.45
CA PHE A 72 6.02 6.83 -19.96
C PHE A 72 6.03 5.33 -19.68
N LEU A 73 6.95 4.62 -20.32
CA LEU A 73 7.19 3.20 -20.02
C LEU A 73 8.13 3.10 -18.82
N LYS A 74 7.67 2.44 -17.75
CA LYS A 74 8.51 2.13 -16.59
C LYS A 74 8.55 0.62 -16.36
N GLN A 75 9.73 0.13 -16.02
CA GLN A 75 9.94 -1.24 -15.60
C GLN A 75 9.94 -1.27 -14.08
N ALA A 76 9.13 -2.13 -13.50
CA ALA A 76 9.06 -2.33 -12.06
C ALA A 76 9.38 -3.80 -11.75
N GLU A 77 10.32 -4.02 -10.84
CA GLU A 77 10.64 -5.33 -10.28
C GLU A 77 10.15 -5.33 -8.83
N PHE A 78 9.28 -6.27 -8.49
CA PHE A 78 8.72 -6.38 -7.16
C PHE A 78 8.25 -7.82 -6.90
N SER A 79 8.07 -8.13 -5.62
CA SER A 79 7.60 -9.39 -5.07
C SER A 79 6.32 -9.20 -4.27
N ALA A 80 5.65 -10.30 -3.92
CA ALA A 80 4.48 -10.26 -3.04
C ALA A 80 4.82 -9.78 -1.61
N ALA A 81 6.09 -9.79 -1.22
CA ALA A 81 6.55 -9.34 0.09
C ALA A 81 6.79 -7.82 0.13
N ASP A 82 6.88 -7.15 -1.03
CA ASP A 82 7.21 -5.73 -1.07
C ASP A 82 5.99 -4.89 -0.74
N ALA A 83 6.07 -4.14 0.35
CA ALA A 83 4.99 -3.25 0.79
C ALA A 83 4.83 -2.00 -0.09
N ASN A 84 5.88 -1.61 -0.83
CA ASN A 84 5.91 -0.39 -1.62
C ASN A 84 6.53 -0.66 -3.00
N LEU A 85 5.91 -0.15 -4.06
CA LEU A 85 6.34 -0.34 -5.45
C LEU A 85 7.24 0.82 -5.93
N GLY A 86 8.20 1.24 -5.09
CA GLY A 86 9.08 2.38 -5.39
C GLY A 86 8.29 3.64 -5.74
N GLU A 87 8.39 4.09 -6.99
CA GLU A 87 7.71 5.28 -7.50
C GLU A 87 6.18 5.15 -7.64
N LEU A 88 5.66 3.92 -7.65
CA LEU A 88 4.22 3.66 -7.71
C LEU A 88 3.55 3.69 -6.33
N GLY A 89 4.33 3.82 -5.25
CA GLY A 89 3.80 3.86 -3.90
C GLY A 89 3.18 2.53 -3.45
N ALA A 90 2.38 2.61 -2.38
CA ALA A 90 1.62 1.47 -1.86
C ALA A 90 0.35 1.24 -2.70
N ASN A 91 0.49 0.63 -3.87
CA ASN A 91 -0.64 0.36 -4.77
C ASN A 91 -1.04 -1.13 -4.77
N ARG A 92 -1.99 -1.48 -3.90
CA ARG A 92 -2.46 -2.87 -3.73
C ARG A 92 -3.20 -3.42 -4.95
N ASP A 93 -3.94 -2.59 -5.69
CA ASP A 93 -4.65 -3.04 -6.88
C ASP A 93 -3.68 -3.34 -8.03
N PHE A 94 -2.64 -2.51 -8.20
CA PHE A 94 -1.54 -2.79 -9.11
C PHE A 94 -0.84 -4.11 -8.78
N GLN A 95 -0.44 -4.31 -7.51
CA GLN A 95 0.21 -5.56 -7.07
C GLN A 95 -0.66 -6.78 -7.37
N ARG A 96 -1.96 -6.71 -7.05
CA ARG A 96 -2.90 -7.81 -7.28
C ARG A 96 -3.01 -8.17 -8.77
N VAL A 97 -3.19 -7.17 -9.63
CA VAL A 97 -3.31 -7.38 -11.07
C VAL A 97 -2.01 -7.94 -11.64
N ALA A 98 -0.88 -7.34 -11.26
CA ALA A 98 0.44 -7.70 -11.79
C ALA A 98 0.88 -9.12 -11.38
N LEU A 99 0.67 -9.50 -10.12
CA LEU A 99 0.97 -10.86 -9.63
C LEU A 99 0.03 -11.92 -10.23
N GLY A 100 -1.17 -11.51 -10.66
CA GLY A 100 -2.12 -12.36 -11.35
C GLY A 100 -1.84 -12.56 -12.84
N LEU A 101 -0.86 -11.86 -13.44
CA LEU A 101 -0.51 -12.04 -14.84
C LEU A 101 0.25 -13.37 -15.06
N THR A 102 -0.06 -14.03 -16.17
CA THR A 102 0.61 -15.25 -16.62
C THR A 102 1.11 -15.07 -18.05
N PRO A 103 2.00 -15.94 -18.57
CA PRO A 103 2.42 -15.86 -19.97
C PRO A 103 1.27 -15.97 -20.98
N GLU A 104 0.16 -16.63 -20.61
CA GLU A 104 -1.06 -16.67 -21.45
C GLU A 104 -1.90 -15.37 -21.31
N ARG A 105 -1.81 -14.71 -20.15
CA ARG A 105 -2.47 -13.43 -19.85
C ARG A 105 -1.44 -12.36 -19.51
N SER A 106 -0.64 -11.99 -20.49
CA SER A 106 0.49 -11.07 -20.32
C SER A 106 0.10 -9.61 -20.07
N PHE A 107 -1.17 -9.25 -20.32
CA PHE A 107 -1.65 -7.88 -20.19
C PHE A 107 -2.75 -7.75 -19.13
N GLY A 108 -2.68 -6.68 -18.35
CA GLY A 108 -3.68 -6.31 -17.35
C GLY A 108 -3.86 -4.81 -17.21
N ILE A 109 -4.97 -4.41 -16.61
CA ILE A 109 -5.26 -3.02 -16.27
C ILE A 109 -5.44 -2.92 -14.76
N SER A 110 -4.82 -1.93 -14.16
CA SER A 110 -5.10 -1.52 -12.78
C SER A 110 -5.57 -0.08 -12.76
N VAL A 111 -6.55 0.22 -11.90
CA VAL A 111 -7.03 1.58 -11.67
C VAL A 111 -6.80 1.90 -10.21
N ALA A 112 -6.00 2.92 -9.93
CA ALA A 112 -5.71 3.36 -8.56
C ALA A 112 -5.60 4.88 -8.53
N GLU A 113 -6.21 5.52 -7.53
CA GLU A 113 -6.15 6.97 -7.32
C GLU A 113 -6.50 7.81 -8.58
N GLY A 114 -7.46 7.34 -9.39
CA GLY A 114 -7.87 8.01 -10.63
C GLY A 114 -6.88 7.89 -11.79
N LYS A 115 -5.80 7.13 -11.63
CA LYS A 115 -4.84 6.79 -12.68
C LYS A 115 -5.10 5.38 -13.19
N VAL A 116 -4.98 5.20 -14.50
CA VAL A 116 -5.12 3.91 -15.17
C VAL A 116 -3.74 3.44 -15.60
N TYR A 117 -3.36 2.25 -15.15
CA TYR A 117 -2.09 1.62 -15.45
C TYR A 117 -2.33 0.43 -16.38
N LEU A 118 -1.61 0.40 -17.50
CA LEU A 118 -1.51 -0.76 -18.38
C LEU A 118 -0.25 -1.55 -18.02
N LEU A 119 -0.43 -2.82 -17.69
CA LEU A 119 0.63 -3.70 -17.23
C LEU A 119 0.94 -4.73 -18.31
N HIS A 120 2.23 -4.98 -18.52
CA HIS A 120 2.74 -6.03 -19.39
C HIS A 120 3.73 -6.91 -18.63
N LEU A 121 3.46 -8.22 -18.58
CA LEU A 121 4.33 -9.20 -17.96
C LEU A 121 5.59 -9.42 -18.81
N ARG A 122 6.72 -8.91 -18.33
CA ARG A 122 8.04 -9.11 -18.97
C ARG A 122 8.66 -10.45 -18.63
N LYS A 123 8.77 -10.75 -17.34
CA LYS A 123 9.43 -11.95 -16.81
C LYS A 123 8.84 -12.26 -15.46
N ARG A 124 8.63 -13.55 -15.19
CA ARG A 124 8.36 -14.07 -13.85
C ARG A 124 9.48 -15.01 -13.48
N ALA A 125 10.19 -14.69 -12.40
CA ALA A 125 11.23 -15.54 -11.86
C ALA A 125 10.83 -15.98 -10.46
N MET A 126 10.92 -17.28 -10.20
CA MET A 126 10.92 -17.80 -8.84
C MET A 126 12.39 -17.96 -8.42
N PRO A 127 12.78 -17.51 -7.21
CA PRO A 127 14.09 -17.86 -6.70
C PRO A 127 14.16 -19.38 -6.57
N THR A 128 15.13 -20.01 -7.24
CA THR A 128 15.35 -21.47 -7.21
C THR A 128 16.72 -21.79 -6.66
N GLY A 129 16.82 -22.93 -5.97
CA GLY A 129 18.08 -23.42 -5.41
C GLY A 129 18.60 -22.58 -4.25
N THR A 130 19.86 -22.14 -4.37
CA THR A 130 20.62 -21.50 -3.29
C THR A 130 20.05 -20.17 -2.80
N GLU A 131 19.43 -19.38 -3.68
CA GLU A 131 18.82 -18.10 -3.30
C GLU A 131 17.55 -18.29 -2.46
N ALA A 132 16.75 -19.32 -2.76
CA ALA A 132 15.59 -19.68 -1.94
C ALA A 132 16.03 -20.16 -0.55
N ASP A 133 17.12 -20.91 -0.45
CA ASP A 133 17.69 -21.33 0.84
C ASP A 133 18.22 -20.16 1.67
N LYS A 134 18.89 -19.19 1.05
CA LYS A 134 19.33 -17.96 1.72
C LYS A 134 18.14 -17.17 2.26
N GLN A 135 17.10 -16.98 1.45
CA GLN A 135 15.89 -16.26 1.88
C GLN A 135 15.19 -16.97 3.04
N ARG A 136 15.06 -18.30 2.99
CA ARG A 136 14.49 -19.10 4.09
C ARG A 136 15.30 -18.97 5.38
N ARG A 137 16.63 -19.01 5.31
CA ARG A 137 17.51 -18.84 6.47
C ARG A 137 17.42 -17.43 7.05
N ALA A 138 17.40 -16.40 6.20
CA ALA A 138 17.23 -15.02 6.65
C ALA A 138 15.87 -14.81 7.33
N ALA A 139 14.79 -15.37 6.77
CA ALA A 139 13.47 -15.32 7.39
C ALA A 139 13.43 -16.05 8.75
N ALA A 140 14.06 -17.23 8.85
CA ALA A 140 14.15 -17.95 10.11
C ALA A 140 14.91 -17.16 11.19
N GLN A 141 16.03 -16.53 10.83
CA GLN A 141 16.80 -15.68 11.74
C GLN A 141 16.01 -14.45 12.22
N ALA A 142 15.24 -13.81 11.33
CA ALA A 142 14.40 -12.67 11.71
C ALA A 142 13.32 -13.06 12.72
N VAL A 143 12.63 -14.19 12.49
CA VAL A 143 11.63 -14.72 13.42
C VAL A 143 12.26 -15.08 14.76
N GLU A 144 13.45 -15.69 14.75
CA GLU A 144 14.17 -16.04 15.99
C GLU A 144 14.52 -14.78 16.82
N GLN A 145 15.01 -13.73 16.18
CA GLN A 145 15.32 -12.47 16.85
C GLN A 145 14.07 -11.82 17.46
N GLU A 146 12.96 -11.81 16.73
CA GLU A 146 11.69 -11.27 17.22
C GLU A 146 11.17 -12.05 18.44
N LEU A 147 11.26 -13.38 18.41
CA LEU A 147 10.90 -14.22 19.55
C LEU A 147 11.80 -13.95 20.76
N GLN A 148 13.12 -13.85 20.56
CA GLN A 148 14.06 -13.53 21.63
C GLN A 148 13.74 -12.16 22.27
N GLN A 149 13.46 -11.13 21.47
CA GLN A 149 13.03 -9.83 21.97
C GLN A 149 11.71 -9.90 22.74
N TYR A 150 10.73 -10.64 22.23
CA TYR A 150 9.45 -10.82 22.90
C TYR A 150 9.62 -11.50 24.28
N TYR A 151 10.40 -12.58 24.36
CA TYR A 151 10.70 -13.25 25.62
C TYR A 151 11.45 -12.33 26.58
N MET A 152 12.47 -11.62 26.11
CA MET A 152 13.24 -10.70 26.94
C MET A 152 12.36 -9.57 27.50
N ASN A 153 11.52 -8.95 26.67
CA ASN A 153 10.60 -7.91 27.13
C ASN A 153 9.59 -8.44 28.14
N THR A 154 9.07 -9.64 27.93
CA THR A 154 8.14 -10.29 28.85
C THR A 154 8.80 -10.55 30.22
N GLU A 155 10.03 -11.05 30.24
CA GLU A 155 10.77 -11.27 31.48
C GLU A 155 11.17 -9.96 32.15
N LEU A 156 11.56 -8.93 31.40
CA LEU A 156 11.82 -7.60 31.95
C LEU A 156 10.57 -7.01 32.61
N ASP A 157 9.39 -7.14 32.00
CA ASP A 157 8.13 -6.68 32.60
C ASP A 157 7.76 -7.49 33.85
N ARG A 158 8.06 -8.79 33.85
CA ARG A 158 7.89 -9.66 35.03
C ARG A 158 8.83 -9.23 36.17
N LEU A 159 10.09 -8.97 35.89
CA LEU A 159 11.08 -8.53 36.88
C LEU A 159 10.75 -7.14 37.44
N LYS A 160 10.39 -6.19 36.57
CA LYS A 160 9.95 -4.84 36.99
C LYS A 160 8.73 -4.87 37.90
N SER A 161 7.81 -5.80 37.69
CA SER A 161 6.60 -5.93 38.53
C SER A 161 6.84 -6.72 39.82
N ALA A 162 7.84 -7.62 39.85
CA ALA A 162 8.18 -8.43 41.02
C ALA A 162 9.14 -7.74 41.99
N TYR A 163 9.99 -6.82 41.51
CA TYR A 163 11.01 -6.15 42.31
C TYR A 163 10.79 -4.64 42.33
N HIS A 164 10.67 -4.07 43.52
CA HIS A 164 10.64 -2.62 43.72
C HIS A 164 12.08 -2.11 43.79
N VAL A 165 12.55 -1.48 42.72
CA VAL A 165 13.90 -0.90 42.67
C VAL A 165 13.76 0.61 42.87
N GLU A 166 14.20 1.11 44.02
CA GLU A 166 14.34 2.55 44.28
C GLU A 166 15.63 3.05 43.63
N LEU A 167 15.50 3.90 42.62
CA LEU A 167 16.61 4.59 41.98
C LEU A 167 16.82 5.94 42.69
N LEU A 168 17.86 6.04 43.50
CA LEU A 168 18.40 7.34 43.91
C LEU A 168 19.13 7.93 42.69
N VAL A 169 18.43 8.78 41.94
CA VAL A 169 19.05 9.60 40.90
C VAL A 169 19.78 10.72 41.62
N PRO A 170 21.13 10.78 41.62
CA PRO A 170 21.81 11.98 42.07
C PRO A 170 21.42 13.07 41.08
N GLU A 171 20.70 14.09 41.55
CA GLU A 171 20.46 15.29 40.75
C GLU A 171 21.82 15.78 40.25
N LEU A 172 21.99 15.80 38.93
CA LEU A 172 23.10 16.52 38.33
C LEU A 172 22.90 17.98 38.72
N VAL A 173 23.60 18.40 39.77
CA VAL A 173 23.73 19.81 40.15
C VAL A 173 24.38 20.50 38.96
N THR A 174 23.58 21.01 38.04
CA THR A 174 23.99 22.06 37.11
C THR A 174 24.32 23.28 37.95
N SER A 175 25.60 23.45 38.26
CA SER A 175 26.14 24.70 38.79
C SER A 175 25.89 25.80 37.76
N ALA A 176 25.11 26.80 38.15
CA ALA A 176 24.98 28.08 37.49
C ALA A 176 26.23 28.94 37.67
#